data_AF-A0A938Z6M0-F1
#
_entry.id   AF-A0A938Z6M0-F1
#
_cell.length_a   1.000
_cell.length_b   1.000
_cell.length_c   1.000
_cell.angle_alpha   90.00
_cell.angle_beta   90.00
_cell.angle_gamma   90.00
#
_symmetry.space_group_name_H-M   'P 1'
#
loop_
_entity.id
_entity.type
_entity.pdbx_description
1 polymer ?
#
loop_
_entity_poly.entity_id
_entity_poly.type
_entity_poly.pdbx_seq_one_letter_code
_entity_poly.pdbx_strand_id
1 'polypeptide(L)'
;MNGHKDYEFLNIEQRKVMLTYFSSFVRKLPISYITFVYRRSQFEDPARLMERMGRDISSVLIEHLGFFQSFDNVKVYYDNGQDIVKQALDRSVGKVLSKGVVRRRKTSMTDYRLEQVADYLCTIELALVKYEAKENGETYNKFFGGIGSFKRNWFKQAHSKRI
;
A
#
# COMPACT_ATOMS: atom_id res chain seq x y z
N MET A 1 -1.45 -10.08 15.14
CA MET A 1 -0.16 -10.08 15.87
C MET A 1 0.41 -8.67 15.71
N ASN A 2 0.42 -7.85 16.76
CA ASN A 2 0.89 -6.46 16.63
C ASN A 2 2.41 -6.51 16.33
N GLY A 3 2.83 -5.96 15.20
CA GLY A 3 4.21 -6.02 14.67
C GLY A 3 5.25 -5.21 15.45
N HIS A 4 5.08 -5.07 16.77
CA HIS A 4 6.00 -4.32 17.62
C HIS A 4 7.19 -5.14 18.10
N LYS A 5 7.09 -6.48 18.11
CA LYS A 5 8.06 -7.36 18.78
C LYS A 5 9.51 -7.10 18.35
N ASP A 6 9.76 -6.91 17.05
CA ASP A 6 11.12 -6.76 16.53
C ASP A 6 11.70 -5.35 16.74
N TYR A 7 10.90 -4.40 17.23
CA TYR A 7 11.32 -3.02 17.48
C TYR A 7 11.09 -2.57 18.92
N GLU A 8 10.63 -3.46 19.80
CA GLU A 8 10.28 -3.17 21.19
C GLU A 8 11.44 -2.49 21.95
N PHE A 9 12.68 -2.86 21.65
CA PHE A 9 13.90 -2.31 22.25
C PHE A 9 14.32 -0.93 21.71
N LEU A 10 13.71 -0.45 20.62
CA LEU A 10 14.01 0.86 20.05
C LEU A 10 13.10 1.94 20.61
N ASN A 11 13.70 3.06 21.02
CA ASN A 11 12.94 4.25 21.37
C ASN A 11 12.35 4.93 20.13
N ILE A 12 11.46 5.91 20.35
CA ILE A 12 10.72 6.57 19.27
C ILE A 12 11.63 7.32 18.29
N GLU A 13 12.72 7.93 18.77
CA GLU A 13 13.65 8.68 17.93
C GLU A 13 14.46 7.75 17.02
N GLN A 14 14.89 6.59 17.54
CA GLN A 14 15.52 5.55 16.72
C GLN A 14 14.57 5.04 15.63
N ARG A 15 13.30 4.78 15.96
CA ARG A 15 12.29 4.34 14.99
C ARG A 15 12.04 5.39 13.90
N LYS A 16 12.02 6.69 14.25
CA LYS A 16 11.90 7.80 13.28
C LYS A 16 13.10 7.87 12.33
N VAL A 17 14.31 7.66 12.84
CA VAL A 17 15.53 7.61 12.01
C VAL A 17 15.44 6.46 11.00
N MET A 18 15.03 5.26 11.44
CA MET A 18 14.82 4.13 10.54
C MET A 18 13.75 4.42 9.48
N LEU A 19 12.62 5.01 9.86
CA LEU A 19 11.58 5.41 8.93
C LEU A 19 12.08 6.44 7.90
N THR A 20 12.96 7.36 8.31
CA THR A 20 13.60 8.35 7.42
C THR A 20 14.53 7.68 6.41
N TYR A 21 15.33 6.70 6.84
CA TYR A 21 16.17 5.90 5.94
C TYR A 21 15.31 5.10 4.95
N PHE A 22 14.23 4.49 5.44
CA PHE A 22 13.32 3.73 4.59
C PHE A 22 12.63 4.61 3.55
N SER A 23 12.12 5.78 3.95
CA SER A 23 11.56 6.78 3.03
C SER A 23 12.57 7.21 1.96
N SER A 24 13.84 7.41 2.36
CA SER A 24 14.92 7.72 1.41
C SER A 24 15.20 6.60 0.42
N PHE A 25 15.10 5.34 0.85
CA PHE A 25 15.18 4.16 -0.02
C PHE A 25 14.02 4.11 -1.01
N VAL A 26 12.77 4.23 -0.54
CA VAL A 26 11.56 4.25 -1.39
C VAL A 26 11.67 5.33 -2.48
N ARG A 27 12.14 6.53 -2.11
CA ARG A 27 12.33 7.64 -3.06
C ARG A 27 13.27 7.29 -4.22
N LYS A 28 14.30 6.47 -3.98
CA LYS A 28 15.29 6.08 -4.98
C LYS A 28 14.85 4.90 -5.85
N LEU A 29 13.84 4.14 -5.43
CA LEU A 29 13.36 2.98 -6.20
C LEU A 29 12.66 3.41 -7.50
N PRO A 30 12.91 2.75 -8.64
CA PRO A 30 12.23 3.01 -9.91
C PRO A 30 10.85 2.35 -9.91
N ILE A 31 9.97 2.80 -9.02
CA ILE A 31 8.62 2.30 -8.86
C ILE A 31 7.61 3.40 -9.12
N SER A 32 6.42 2.96 -9.50
CA SER A 32 5.22 3.78 -9.46
C SER A 32 4.13 3.03 -8.71
N TYR A 33 3.16 3.75 -8.16
CA TYR A 33 2.07 3.12 -7.41
C TYR A 33 0.72 3.76 -7.67
N ILE A 34 -0.31 2.97 -7.38
CA ILE A 34 -1.70 3.40 -7.26
C ILE A 34 -2.20 2.84 -5.92
N THR A 35 -2.96 3.64 -5.19
CA THR A 35 -3.61 3.23 -3.94
C THR A 35 -5.12 3.31 -4.05
N PHE A 36 -5.78 2.43 -3.30
CA PHE A 36 -7.22 2.45 -3.14
C PHE A 36 -7.54 2.68 -1.66
N VAL A 37 -8.45 3.61 -1.39
CA VAL A 37 -8.85 3.96 -0.02
C VAL A 37 -10.35 3.73 0.11
N TYR A 38 -10.73 3.00 1.16
CA TYR A 38 -12.11 2.65 1.44
C TYR A 38 -12.46 2.98 2.90
N ARG A 39 -13.54 3.72 3.10
CA ARG A 39 -14.13 3.88 4.43
C ARG A 39 -15.12 2.74 4.65
N ARG A 40 -14.74 1.76 5.48
CA ARG A 40 -15.56 0.55 5.72
C ARG A 40 -16.99 0.87 6.17
N SER A 41 -17.20 1.94 6.93
CA SER A 41 -18.55 2.34 7.38
C SER A 41 -19.50 2.78 6.26
N GLN A 42 -19.01 2.98 5.03
CA GLN A 42 -19.85 3.28 3.87
C GLN A 42 -20.42 2.03 3.20
N PHE A 43 -20.05 0.84 3.67
CA PHE A 43 -20.47 -0.43 3.09
C PHE A 43 -21.23 -1.22 4.15
N GLU A 44 -22.51 -1.47 3.88
CA GLU A 44 -23.38 -2.28 4.75
C GLU A 44 -22.99 -3.77 4.75
N ASP A 45 -22.44 -4.23 3.63
CA ASP A 45 -22.08 -5.63 3.39
C ASP A 45 -20.59 -5.72 2.94
N PRO A 46 -19.76 -6.52 3.64
CA PRO A 46 -18.40 -6.83 3.20
C PRO A 46 -18.30 -7.32 1.75
N ALA A 47 -19.29 -8.05 1.23
CA ALA A 47 -19.27 -8.50 -0.15
C ALA A 47 -19.34 -7.33 -1.15
N ARG A 48 -20.13 -6.28 -0.85
CA ARG A 48 -20.18 -5.06 -1.68
C ARG A 48 -18.85 -4.33 -1.70
N LEU A 49 -18.15 -4.29 -0.57
CA LEU A 49 -16.80 -3.72 -0.49
C LEU A 49 -15.82 -4.53 -1.35
N MET A 50 -15.90 -5.87 -1.30
CA MET A 50 -15.07 -6.76 -2.11
C MET A 50 -15.30 -6.53 -3.61
N GLU A 51 -16.57 -6.41 -4.02
CA GLU A 51 -16.92 -6.13 -5.42
C GLU A 51 -16.44 -4.76 -5.87
N ARG A 52 -16.52 -3.75 -5.00
CA ARG A 52 -15.97 -2.43 -5.27
C ARG A 52 -14.44 -2.49 -5.46
N MET A 53 -13.71 -3.13 -4.55
CA MET A 53 -12.27 -3.35 -4.66
C MET A 53 -11.92 -4.06 -5.97
N GLY A 54 -12.63 -5.14 -6.31
CA GLY A 54 -12.39 -5.89 -7.53
C GLY A 54 -12.59 -5.04 -8.80
N ARG A 55 -13.63 -4.20 -8.84
CA ARG A 55 -13.89 -3.28 -9.96
C ARG A 55 -12.80 -2.22 -10.09
N ASP A 56 -12.41 -1.59 -8.99
CA ASP A 56 -11.40 -0.53 -9.00
C ASP A 56 -10.04 -1.08 -9.47
N ILE A 57 -9.62 -2.25 -8.95
CA ILE A 57 -8.38 -2.91 -9.39
C ILE A 57 -8.47 -3.31 -10.87
N SER A 58 -9.59 -3.91 -11.31
CA SER A 58 -9.75 -4.26 -12.73
C SER A 58 -9.69 -3.03 -13.64
N SER A 59 -10.30 -1.91 -13.24
CA SER A 59 -10.27 -0.67 -14.02
C SER A 59 -8.83 -0.20 -14.25
N VAL A 60 -8.02 -0.18 -13.19
CA VAL A 60 -6.60 0.22 -13.27
C VAL A 60 -5.77 -0.74 -14.13
N LEU A 61 -6.00 -2.05 -14.00
CA LEU A 61 -5.31 -3.04 -14.83
C LEU A 61 -5.67 -2.88 -16.32
N ILE A 62 -6.91 -2.51 -16.63
CA ILE A 62 -7.38 -2.27 -18.01
C ILE A 62 -6.80 -0.96 -18.56
N GLU A 63 -6.83 0.11 -17.77
CA GLU A 63 -6.27 1.42 -18.13
C GLU A 63 -4.78 1.32 -18.49
N HIS A 64 -4.03 0.52 -17.74
CA HIS A 64 -2.61 0.28 -17.99
C HIS A 64 -2.32 -1.07 -18.65
N LEU A 65 -3.28 -1.64 -19.39
CA LEU A 65 -3.16 -2.98 -19.94
C LEU A 65 -1.94 -3.14 -20.84
N GLY A 66 -1.65 -2.15 -21.69
CA GLY A 66 -0.48 -2.17 -22.57
C GLY A 66 0.85 -2.25 -21.81
N PHE A 67 0.96 -1.62 -20.64
CA PHE A 67 2.14 -1.75 -19.77
C PHE A 67 2.27 -3.18 -19.26
N PHE A 68 1.21 -3.75 -18.69
CA PHE A 68 1.25 -5.13 -18.16
C PHE A 68 1.51 -6.17 -19.25
N GLN A 69 0.98 -5.97 -20.46
CA GLN A 69 1.18 -6.86 -21.61
C GLN A 69 2.58 -6.74 -22.23
N SER A 70 3.35 -5.71 -21.91
CA SER A 70 4.75 -5.61 -22.35
C SER A 70 5.70 -6.57 -21.63
N PHE A 71 5.21 -7.30 -20.61
CA PHE A 71 5.99 -8.27 -19.85
C PHE A 71 5.48 -9.71 -20.07
N ASP A 72 6.40 -10.65 -20.20
CA ASP A 72 6.07 -12.09 -20.28
C ASP A 72 5.45 -12.63 -18.98
N ASN A 73 5.80 -12.02 -17.84
CA ASN A 73 5.34 -12.45 -16.52
C ASN A 73 5.01 -11.26 -15.62
N VAL A 74 3.81 -11.28 -15.03
CA VAL A 74 3.38 -10.33 -14.00
C VAL A 74 3.34 -11.05 -12.66
N LYS A 75 4.17 -10.61 -11.72
CA LYS A 75 4.23 -11.19 -10.36
C LYS A 75 3.23 -10.48 -9.46
N VAL A 76 2.41 -11.26 -8.76
CA VAL A 76 1.44 -10.74 -7.77
C VAL A 76 1.87 -11.22 -6.39
N TYR A 77 2.08 -10.26 -5.50
CA TYR A 77 2.48 -10.47 -4.11
C TYR A 77 1.38 -9.94 -3.18
N TYR A 78 1.03 -10.73 -2.17
CA TYR A 78 0.10 -10.34 -1.12
C TYR A 78 0.34 -11.19 0.13
N ASP A 79 0.43 -10.54 1.29
CA ASP A 79 0.75 -11.14 2.59
C ASP A 79 -0.41 -11.95 3.19
N ASN A 80 -1.60 -11.91 2.56
CA ASN A 80 -2.85 -12.48 3.06
C ASN A 80 -3.37 -11.81 4.33
N GLY A 81 -3.01 -10.54 4.58
CA GLY A 81 -3.43 -9.82 5.79
C GLY A 81 -4.94 -9.66 5.94
N GLN A 82 -5.68 -9.51 4.83
CA GLN A 82 -7.14 -9.46 4.79
C GLN A 82 -7.69 -10.31 3.64
N ASP A 83 -8.54 -11.27 3.97
CA ASP A 83 -9.08 -12.22 2.98
C ASP A 83 -9.91 -11.52 1.89
N ILE A 84 -10.65 -10.47 2.25
CA ILE A 84 -11.42 -9.65 1.29
C ILE A 84 -10.54 -9.02 0.21
N VAL A 85 -9.35 -8.53 0.58
CA VAL A 85 -8.40 -7.90 -0.36
C VAL A 85 -7.78 -8.97 -1.25
N LYS A 86 -7.42 -10.12 -0.69
CA LYS A 86 -6.91 -11.27 -1.45
C LYS A 86 -7.90 -11.70 -2.53
N GLN A 87 -9.16 -11.92 -2.16
CA GLN A 87 -10.21 -12.34 -3.08
C GLN A 87 -10.45 -11.30 -4.20
N ALA A 88 -10.50 -10.02 -3.83
CA ALA A 88 -10.65 -8.93 -4.79
C ALA A 88 -9.48 -8.88 -5.79
N LEU A 89 -8.24 -9.00 -5.30
CA LEU A 89 -7.02 -9.01 -6.12
C LEU A 89 -6.95 -10.23 -7.04
N ASP A 90 -7.23 -11.42 -6.52
CA ASP A 90 -7.19 -12.65 -7.32
C ASP A 90 -8.24 -12.64 -8.43
N ARG A 91 -9.45 -12.18 -8.12
CA ARG A 91 -10.54 -12.06 -9.10
C ARG A 91 -10.25 -11.01 -10.16
N SER A 92 -9.75 -9.84 -9.77
CA SER A 92 -9.48 -8.74 -10.71
C SER A 92 -8.33 -9.07 -11.65
N VAL A 93 -7.22 -9.61 -11.12
CA VAL A 93 -6.07 -10.04 -11.93
C VAL A 93 -6.45 -11.19 -12.84
N GLY A 94 -7.15 -12.20 -12.34
CA GLY A 94 -7.58 -13.35 -13.15
C GLY A 94 -8.61 -13.00 -14.24
N LYS A 95 -9.33 -11.89 -14.07
CA LYS A 95 -10.28 -11.36 -15.07
C LYS A 95 -9.59 -10.59 -16.19
N VAL A 96 -8.56 -9.81 -15.87
CA VAL A 96 -7.92 -8.88 -16.83
C VAL A 96 -6.68 -9.47 -17.48
N LEU A 97 -5.86 -10.21 -16.72
CA LEU A 97 -4.60 -10.78 -17.21
C LEU A 97 -4.74 -12.27 -17.49
N SER A 98 -4.10 -12.73 -18.57
CA SER A 98 -4.08 -14.14 -18.95
C SER A 98 -3.44 -15.03 -17.88
N LYS A 99 -4.03 -16.19 -17.60
CA LYS A 99 -3.56 -17.13 -16.56
C LYS A 99 -2.10 -17.55 -16.72
N GLY A 100 -1.58 -17.62 -17.95
CA GLY A 100 -0.18 -17.99 -18.23
C GLY A 100 0.86 -16.91 -17.89
N VAL A 101 0.44 -15.64 -17.83
CA VAL A 101 1.32 -14.48 -17.56
C VAL A 101 1.45 -14.23 -16.04
N VAL A 102 0.41 -14.56 -15.26
CA VAL A 102 0.36 -14.24 -13.83
C VAL A 102 1.14 -15.28 -13.00
N ARG A 103 2.17 -14.82 -12.29
CA ARG A 103 2.96 -15.65 -11.35
C ARG A 103 2.65 -15.23 -9.91
N ARG A 104 1.90 -16.07 -9.20
CA ARG A 104 1.61 -15.87 -7.77
C ARG A 104 2.73 -16.44 -6.92
N ARG A 105 3.19 -15.67 -5.93
CA ARG A 105 4.20 -16.11 -4.96
C ARG A 105 3.69 -15.78 -3.55
N LYS A 106 3.81 -16.74 -2.64
CA LYS A 106 3.70 -16.45 -1.20
C LYS A 106 4.95 -15.69 -0.79
N THR A 107 4.79 -14.64 0.02
CA THR A 107 5.89 -13.80 0.48
C THR A 107 5.85 -13.67 1.99
N SER A 108 7.01 -13.38 2.55
CA SER A 108 7.16 -12.86 3.91
C SER A 108 7.73 -11.45 3.79
N MET A 109 7.36 -10.55 4.71
CA MET A 109 7.89 -9.19 4.77
C MET A 109 9.42 -9.14 4.89
N THR A 110 10.06 -10.21 5.38
CA THR A 110 11.52 -10.32 5.48
C THR A 110 12.19 -10.60 4.14
N ASP A 111 11.50 -11.28 3.22
CA ASP A 111 12.08 -11.71 1.94
C ASP A 111 11.81 -10.70 0.81
N TYR A 112 10.79 -9.84 0.93
CA TYR A 112 10.34 -8.97 -0.15
C TYR A 112 10.25 -7.49 0.25
N ARG A 113 11.32 -6.74 -0.05
CA ARG A 113 11.38 -5.28 0.17
C ARG A 113 10.25 -4.49 -0.49
N LEU A 114 9.73 -4.94 -1.64
CA LEU A 114 8.62 -4.25 -2.31
C LEU A 114 7.29 -4.33 -1.54
N GLU A 115 7.11 -5.35 -0.70
CA GLU A 115 5.95 -5.48 0.19
C GLU A 115 5.99 -4.41 1.28
N GLN A 116 7.15 -4.22 1.91
CA GLN A 116 7.38 -3.13 2.87
C GLN A 116 7.19 -1.75 2.23
N VAL A 117 7.62 -1.60 0.98
CA VAL A 117 7.43 -0.36 0.22
C VAL A 117 5.95 -0.10 -0.04
N ALA A 118 5.18 -1.12 -0.41
CA ALA A 118 3.74 -1.02 -0.60
C ALA A 118 3.03 -0.63 0.71
N ASP A 119 3.37 -1.27 1.83
CA ASP A 119 2.81 -0.93 3.14
C ASP A 119 3.13 0.52 3.56
N TYR A 120 4.37 0.96 3.34
CA TYR A 120 4.76 2.35 3.59
C TYR A 120 3.94 3.35 2.75
N LEU A 121 3.80 3.10 1.44
CA LEU A 121 3.01 3.97 0.56
C LEU A 121 1.54 4.01 0.97
N CYS A 122 0.95 2.85 1.29
CA CYS A 122 -0.40 2.77 1.86
C CYS A 122 -0.52 3.53 3.19
N THR A 123 0.49 3.45 4.05
CA THR A 123 0.52 4.18 5.33
C THR A 123 0.57 5.69 5.13
N ILE A 124 1.36 6.19 4.17
CA ILE A 124 1.42 7.61 3.84
C ILE A 124 0.08 8.11 3.27
N GLU A 125 -0.52 7.39 2.33
CA GLU A 125 -1.82 7.76 1.76
C GLU A 125 -2.94 7.72 2.81
N LEU A 126 -2.95 6.69 3.67
CA LEU A 126 -3.91 6.61 4.77
C LEU A 126 -3.70 7.72 5.81
N ALA A 127 -2.44 8.10 6.08
CA ALA A 127 -2.13 9.21 6.97
C ALA A 127 -2.75 10.50 6.45
N LEU A 128 -2.61 10.80 5.16
CA LEU A 128 -3.21 11.98 4.55
C LEU A 128 -4.72 12.02 4.77
N VAL A 129 -5.42 10.93 4.44
CA VAL A 129 -6.88 10.82 4.60
C VAL A 129 -7.29 11.06 6.05
N LYS A 130 -6.55 10.49 7.01
CA LYS A 130 -6.83 10.69 8.44
C LYS A 130 -6.57 12.12 8.88
N TYR A 131 -5.48 12.75 8.44
CA TYR A 131 -5.19 14.16 8.75
C TYR A 131 -6.29 15.09 8.22
N GLU A 132 -6.75 14.87 6.99
CA GLU A 132 -7.80 15.68 6.36
C GLU A 132 -9.17 15.50 7.04
N ALA A 133 -9.46 14.27 7.48
CA ALA A 133 -10.65 13.98 8.28
C ALA A 133 -10.53 14.39 9.76
N LYS A 134 -9.37 14.87 10.22
CA LYS A 134 -9.05 15.09 11.65
C LYS A 134 -9.22 13.82 12.51
N GLU A 135 -9.02 12.66 11.90
CA GLU A 135 -9.06 11.33 12.51
C GLU A 135 -7.64 10.78 12.74
N ASN A 136 -6.61 11.63 12.64
CA ASN A 136 -5.23 11.24 12.90
C ASN A 136 -5.03 10.96 14.40
N GLY A 137 -4.70 9.71 14.72
CA GLY A 137 -4.34 9.33 16.08
C GLY A 137 -3.00 9.95 16.53
N GLU A 138 -2.76 9.95 17.84
CA GLU A 138 -1.54 10.51 18.45
C GLU A 138 -0.25 9.91 17.85
N THR A 139 -0.29 8.64 17.45
CA THR A 139 0.82 7.96 16.77
C THR A 139 1.24 8.66 15.47
N TYR A 140 0.29 9.11 14.64
CA TYR A 140 0.63 9.81 13.40
C TYR A 140 1.35 11.13 13.69
N ASN A 141 0.84 11.89 14.68
CA ASN A 141 1.48 13.14 15.09
C ASN A 141 2.89 12.91 15.66
N LYS A 142 3.06 11.83 16.44
CA LYS A 142 4.36 11.45 16.99
C LYS A 142 5.39 11.13 15.90
N PHE A 143 5.01 10.41 14.84
CA PHE A 143 5.94 10.01 13.77
C PHE A 143 6.11 11.05 12.67
N PHE A 144 5.04 11.71 12.24
CA PHE A 144 5.01 12.58 11.07
C PHE A 144 4.89 14.07 11.39
N GLY A 145 4.61 14.43 12.64
CA GLY A 145 4.32 15.80 13.08
C GLY A 145 2.91 16.25 12.69
N GLY A 146 2.66 17.56 12.70
CA GLY A 146 1.40 18.12 12.23
C GLY A 146 1.23 18.01 10.71
N ILE A 147 0.00 18.19 10.22
CA ILE A 147 -0.37 18.03 8.80
C ILE A 147 0.56 18.78 7.83
N GLY A 148 1.00 20.00 8.16
CA GLY A 148 1.93 20.76 7.31
C GLY A 148 3.32 20.12 7.19
N SER A 149 3.87 19.63 8.31
CA SER A 149 5.14 18.90 8.32
C SER A 149 5.01 17.58 7.56
N PHE A 150 3.93 16.84 7.82
CA PHE A 150 3.63 15.60 7.11
C PHE A 150 3.55 15.82 5.59
N LYS A 151 2.76 16.80 5.12
CA LYS A 151 2.58 17.08 3.69
C LYS A 151 3.91 17.42 3.01
N ARG A 152 4.72 18.27 3.63
CA ARG A 152 6.00 18.73 3.07
C ARG A 152 7.08 17.65 3.07
N ASN A 153 7.23 16.95 4.19
CA ASN A 153 8.39 16.10 4.44
C ASN A 153 8.16 14.63 4.05
N TRP A 154 6.91 14.15 4.05
CA TRP A 154 6.60 12.74 3.83
C TRP A 154 5.72 12.52 2.61
N PHE A 155 4.54 13.14 2.59
CA PHE A 155 3.56 12.93 1.51
C PHE A 155 4.11 13.36 0.16
N LYS A 156 4.66 14.57 0.03
CA LYS A 156 5.21 15.07 -1.26
C LYS A 156 6.22 14.09 -1.88
N GLN A 157 7.06 13.46 -1.06
CA GLN A 157 8.10 12.54 -1.53
C GLN A 157 7.53 11.20 -1.98
N ALA A 158 6.55 10.67 -1.27
CA ALA A 158 5.85 9.45 -1.68
C ALA A 158 4.99 9.73 -2.91
N HIS A 159 4.21 10.80 -2.90
CA HIS A 159 3.22 11.14 -3.92
C HIS A 159 3.82 11.40 -5.30
N SER A 160 5.09 11.81 -5.40
CA SER A 160 5.77 11.94 -6.70
C SER A 160 5.97 10.60 -7.43
N LYS A 161 5.71 9.46 -6.79
CA LYS A 161 5.73 8.11 -7.39
C LYS A 161 4.34 7.65 -7.83
N ARG A 162 3.28 8.42 -7.57
CA ARG A 162 1.92 8.03 -7.92
C ARG A 162 1.72 8.18 -9.43
N ILE A 163 1.02 7.22 -10.04
CA ILE A 163 0.55 7.32 -11.44
C ILE A 163 -0.78 8.07 -11.45
#